data_AF-A0A7H0YHI1-F1
#
_entry.id   AF-A0A7H0YHI1-F1
#
_cell.length_a   1.000
_cell.length_b   1.000
_cell.length_c   1.000
_cell.angle_alpha   90.00
_cell.angle_beta   90.00
_cell.angle_gamma   90.00
#
_symmetry.space_group_name_H-M   'P 1'
#
loop_
_entity.id
_entity.type
_entity.pdbx_description
1 polymer ?
#
loop_
_entity_poly.entity_id
_entity_poly.type
_entity_poly.pdbx_seq_one_letter_code
_entity_poly.pdbx_strand_id
1 'polypeptide(L)' 'MKIIFTASELVERGLWNNYCTLMDFDHYIAADGRVTEDEEFILTEEQLNSLGLYVSTIKSE' A
#
# COMPACT_ATOMS: atom_id res chain seq x y z
N MET A 1 0.09 -11.60 -8.86
CA MET A 1 -0.55 -10.37 -9.38
C MET A 1 0.19 -9.17 -8.79
N LYS A 2 0.29 -8.04 -9.49
CA LYS A 2 0.84 -6.79 -8.93
C LYS A 2 -0.31 -5.80 -8.80
N ILE A 3 -0.56 -5.28 -7.60
CA ILE A 3 -1.54 -4.19 -7.40
C ILE A 3 -0.76 -2.92 -7.11
N ILE A 4 -1.18 -1.84 -7.74
CA ILE A 4 -0.58 -0.52 -7.59
C ILE A 4 -1.54 0.30 -6.75
N PHE A 5 -1.02 0.98 -5.73
CA PHE A 5 -1.75 1.96 -4.94
C PHE A 5 -0.98 3.27 -4.93
N THR A 6 -1.67 4.39 -4.99
CA THR A 6 -1.05 5.68 -4.70
C THR A 6 -0.89 5.90 -3.19
N ALA A 7 -0.02 6.83 -2.79
CA ALA A 7 0.06 7.26 -1.39
C ALA A 7 -1.31 7.70 -0.86
N SER A 8 -2.06 8.47 -1.65
CA SER A 8 -3.41 8.92 -1.28
C SER A 8 -4.35 7.74 -1.04
N GLU A 9 -4.37 6.73 -1.92
CA GLU A 9 -5.22 5.55 -1.74
C GLU A 9 -4.86 4.75 -0.48
N LEU A 10 -3.57 4.63 -0.16
CA LEU A 10 -3.13 3.96 1.07
C LEU A 10 -3.58 4.71 2.32
N VAL A 11 -3.52 6.05 2.30
CA VAL A 11 -3.99 6.91 3.39
C VAL A 11 -5.51 6.83 3.53
N GLU A 12 -6.25 6.98 2.44
CA GLU A 12 -7.72 6.92 2.42
C GLU A 12 -8.26 5.57 2.91
N ARG A 13 -7.55 4.48 2.63
CA ARG A 13 -7.90 3.13 3.09
C ARG A 13 -7.46 2.85 4.54
N GLY A 14 -6.77 3.78 5.19
CA GLY A 14 -6.20 3.59 6.53
C GLY A 14 -5.07 2.55 6.56
N LEU A 15 -4.46 2.25 5.42
CA LEU A 15 -3.41 1.24 5.27
C LEU A 15 -2.00 1.84 5.35
N TRP A 16 -1.87 3.17 5.20
CA TRP A 16 -0.58 3.87 5.14
C TRP A 16 0.36 3.50 6.29
N ASN A 17 -0.08 3.57 7.54
CA ASN A 17 0.79 3.28 8.69
C ASN A 17 1.27 1.81 8.70
N ASN A 18 0.39 0.88 8.31
CA ASN A 18 0.74 -0.54 8.21
C ASN A 18 1.70 -0.78 7.04
N TYR A 19 1.48 -0.09 5.91
CA TYR A 19 2.36 -0.12 4.75
C TYR A 19 3.75 0.39 5.11
N CYS A 20 3.86 1.57 5.72
CA CYS A 20 5.15 2.10 6.12
C CYS A 20 5.84 1.20 7.15
N THR A 21 5.10 0.61 8.09
CA THR A 21 5.67 -0.38 9.04
C THR A 21 6.19 -1.64 8.32
N LEU A 22 5.46 -2.14 7.32
CA LEU A 22 5.85 -3.32 6.53
C LEU A 22 7.09 -3.06 5.67
N MET A 23 7.22 -1.84 5.14
CA MET A 23 8.30 -1.43 4.24
C MET A 23 9.50 -0.80 4.96
N ASP A 24 9.45 -0.70 6.29
CA ASP A 24 10.42 0.03 7.12
C ASP A 24 10.61 1.49 6.66
N PHE A 25 9.49 2.12 6.28
CA PHE A 25 9.43 3.54 5.97
C PHE A 25 9.04 4.35 7.19
N ASP A 26 9.53 5.59 7.20
CA ASP A 26 9.04 6.62 8.10
C ASP A 26 7.50 6.78 7.89
N HIS A 27 6.74 7.09 8.93
CA HIS A 27 5.30 7.29 8.81
C HIS A 27 4.98 8.70 8.29
N TYR A 28 5.92 9.64 8.45
CA TYR A 28 5.76 11.05 8.13
C TYR A 28 6.33 11.45 6.76
N ILE A 29 6.86 10.52 5.97
CA ILE A 29 7.47 10.81 4.65
C ILE A 29 6.50 11.49 3.67
N ALA A 30 5.21 11.15 3.74
CA ALA A 30 4.18 11.85 2.97
C ALA A 30 3.94 13.29 3.49
N ALA A 31 3.92 13.48 4.82
CA ALA A 31 3.71 14.79 5.44
C ALA A 31 4.93 15.73 5.28
N ASP A 32 6.14 15.18 5.24
CA ASP A 32 7.40 15.87 4.99
C ASP A 32 7.57 16.29 3.51
N GLY A 33 6.61 15.94 2.64
CA GLY A 33 6.65 16.24 1.20
C GLY A 33 7.71 15.44 0.43
N ARG A 34 8.22 14.34 1.02
CA ARG A 34 9.17 13.43 0.35
C ARG A 34 8.46 12.40 -0.54
N VAL A 35 7.18 12.16 -0.29
CA VAL A 35 6.28 11.37 -1.14
C VAL A 35 5.13 12.26 -1.56
N THR A 36 4.85 12.27 -2.85
CA THR A 36 3.68 12.95 -3.40
C THR A 36 2.46 12.05 -3.32
N GLU A 37 1.26 12.64 -3.22
CA GLU A 37 -0.01 11.88 -3.14
C GLU A 37 -0.22 10.93 -4.33
N ASP A 38 0.30 11.30 -5.51
CA ASP A 38 0.21 10.52 -6.76
C ASP A 38 1.32 9.46 -6.89
N GLU A 39 2.20 9.33 -5.91
CA GLU A 39 3.30 8.38 -5.99
C GLU A 39 2.79 6.94 -5.88
N GLU A 40 3.17 6.11 -6.85
CA GLU A 40 2.69 4.74 -7.01
C GLU A 40 3.57 3.74 -6.25
N PHE A 41 2.93 2.94 -5.42
CA PHE A 41 3.53 1.85 -4.67
C PHE A 41 3.00 0.51 -5.16
N ILE A 42 3.91 -0.33 -5.64
CA ILE A 42 3.57 -1.67 -6.12
C ILE A 42 3.62 -2.65 -4.97
N LEU A 43 2.47 -3.25 -4.67
CA LEU A 43 2.30 -4.25 -3.63
C LEU A 43 2.17 -5.65 -4.23
N THR A 44 2.91 -6.60 -3.64
CA THR A 44 2.76 -8.03 -3.91
C THR A 44 1.54 -8.58 -3.17
N GLU A 45 1.06 -9.74 -3.62
CA GLU A 45 -0.05 -10.44 -2.96
C GLU A 45 0.24 -10.78 -1.48
N GLU A 46 1.49 -11.10 -1.16
CA GLU A 46 1.92 -11.34 0.22
C GLU A 46 1.85 -10.07 1.08
N GLN A 47 2.27 -8.93 0.53
CA GLN A 47 2.19 -7.65 1.22
C GLN A 47 0.73 -7.23 1.42
N LEU A 48 -0.14 -7.46 0.43
CA LEU A 48 -1.57 -7.18 0.55
C LEU A 48 -2.23 -8.03 1.64
N ASN A 49 -1.91 -9.32 1.69
CA ASN A 49 -2.37 -10.20 2.77
C ASN A 49 -1.85 -9.73 4.13
N SER A 50 -0.60 -9.27 4.21
CA SER A 50 -0.02 -8.71 5.44
C SER A 50 -0.71 -7.41 5.89
N LEU A 51 -1.24 -6.64 4.93
CA LEU A 51 -2.06 -5.45 5.17
C LEU A 51 -3.54 -5.77 5.47
N GLY A 52 -3.92 -7.05 5.52
CA GLY A 52 -5.30 -7.49 5.74
C GLY A 52 -6.21 -7.34 4.51
N LEU A 53 -5.64 -7.00 3.35
CA LEU A 53 -6.33 -7.01 2.08
C LEU A 53 -6.29 -8.41 1.49
N TYR A 54 -7.38 -9.16 1.67
CA TYR A 54 -7.57 -10.43 1.00
C TYR A 54 -7.84 -10.19 -0.48
N VAL A 55 -6.80 -10.34 -1.28
CA VAL A 55 -6.97 -10.50 -2.72
C VAL A 55 -7.57 -11.89 -2.93
N SER A 56 -8.90 -11.95 -3.03
CA SER A 56 -9.54 -13.14 -3.58
C SER A 56 -9.09 -13.23 -5.03
N THR A 57 -8.10 -14.07 -5.30
CA THR A 57 -7.78 -14.50 -6.66
C THR A 57 -9.04 -15.20 -7.15
N ILE A 58 -9.90 -14.45 -7.84
CA ILE A 58 -10.95 -15.05 -8.66
C ILE A 58 -10.17 -15.80 -9.74
N LYS A 59 -9.93 -17.10 -9.49
CA LYS A 59 -9.57 -18.02 -10.55
C LYS A 59 -10.79 -18.06 -11.46
N SER A 60 -10.74 -17.31 -12.54
CA SER A 60 -11.60 -17.58 -13.69
C SER A 60 -11.20 -18.97 -14.19
N GLU A 61 -12.01 -19.97 -13.84
CA GLU A 61 -11.99 -21.30 -14.46
C GLU A 61 -12.36 -21.23 -15.95
#